data_AF-A0A1M4V7A7-F1
#
_entry.id   AF-A0A1M4V7A7-F1
#
_cell.length_a   1.000
_cell.length_b   1.000
_cell.length_c   1.000
_cell.angle_alpha   90.00
_cell.angle_beta   90.00
_cell.angle_gamma   90.00
#
_symmetry.space_group_name_H-M   'P 1'
#
loop_
_entity.id
_entity.type
_entity.pdbx_description
1 polymer ?
#
loop_
_entity_poly.entity_id
_entity_poly.type
_entity_poly.pdbx_seq_one_letter_code
_entity_poly.pdbx_strand_id
1 'polypeptide(L)'
;MTRMPGRTAVQNVRALPASTVPPAELPAPAEQLAARAAELLGWRGLVLPPMSLLGRRVVPVVELVPDRHAERLCWGVGPVTDRTTVSTWVWPEMVGRVPPPAVRLVGVLAPARHWRSALTSAVPFARICSAAVVLPALVTTGDDYVTNGMLRARLYGVGVLTADPDGAVGLELPGSTDEDRVIDVDLATSPAVRWMHEVLYDRVLAMTAASAD
;
A
#
# COMPACT_ATOMS: atom_id res chain seq x y z
N MET A 1 32.75 -17.05 62.95
CA MET A 1 32.73 -16.63 61.53
C MET A 1 32.10 -17.76 60.72
N THR A 2 30.82 -17.62 60.37
CA THR A 2 30.01 -18.70 59.77
C THR A 2 29.71 -18.38 58.30
N ARG A 3 29.88 -19.39 57.44
CA ARG A 3 29.82 -19.37 55.96
C ARG A 3 28.39 -19.47 55.40
N MET A 4 28.20 -18.77 54.25
CA MET A 4 27.34 -19.06 53.06
C MET A 4 25.79 -18.98 53.21
N PRO A 5 25.02 -18.84 52.10
CA PRO A 5 25.25 -18.22 50.77
C PRO A 5 24.15 -17.16 50.43
N GLY A 6 24.26 -16.23 49.47
CA GLY A 6 24.58 -16.42 48.05
C GLY A 6 23.34 -16.89 47.26
N ARG A 7 22.32 -16.03 47.09
CA ARG A 7 21.10 -16.34 46.32
C ARG A 7 21.13 -15.57 45.00
N THR A 8 21.67 -16.19 43.96
CA THR A 8 21.62 -15.70 42.57
C THR A 8 20.26 -16.03 41.96
N ALA A 9 19.54 -15.00 41.50
CA ALA A 9 18.32 -15.16 40.74
C ALA A 9 18.67 -15.59 39.30
N VAL A 10 18.21 -16.77 38.90
CA VAL A 10 18.29 -17.23 37.50
C VAL A 10 17.15 -16.54 36.74
N GLN A 11 17.48 -15.53 35.93
CA GLN A 11 16.55 -14.96 34.97
C GLN A 11 16.41 -15.93 33.79
N ASN A 12 15.27 -16.60 33.71
CA ASN A 12 14.85 -17.35 32.52
C ASN A 12 14.53 -16.36 31.40
N VAL A 13 15.53 -16.00 30.60
CA VAL A 13 15.33 -15.31 29.33
C VAL A 13 14.72 -16.33 28.37
N ARG A 14 13.40 -16.21 28.19
CA ARG A 14 12.62 -16.96 27.21
C ARG A 14 13.08 -16.50 25.82
N ALA A 15 14.10 -17.14 25.28
CA ALA A 15 14.57 -16.91 23.92
C ALA A 15 13.42 -17.27 22.96
N LEU A 16 12.88 -16.26 22.28
CA LEU A 16 11.96 -16.47 21.16
C LEU A 16 12.76 -17.20 20.07
N PRO A 17 12.20 -18.21 19.39
CA PRO A 17 12.89 -18.88 18.30
C PRO A 17 13.15 -17.84 17.20
N ALA A 18 14.43 -17.50 17.01
CA ALA A 18 14.87 -16.72 15.88
C ALA A 18 14.67 -17.60 14.64
N SER A 19 13.79 -17.16 13.72
CA SER A 19 13.70 -17.78 12.41
C SER A 19 15.09 -17.74 11.77
N THR A 20 15.66 -18.92 11.49
CA THR A 20 16.99 -19.13 10.89
C THR A 20 16.98 -18.93 9.38
N VAL A 21 15.84 -18.56 8.78
CA VAL A 21 15.77 -18.24 7.37
C VAL A 21 16.37 -16.84 7.15
N PRO A 22 17.42 -16.69 6.32
CA PRO A 22 17.95 -15.37 6.01
C PRO A 22 16.82 -14.49 5.46
N PRO A 23 16.74 -13.21 5.85
CA PRO A 23 15.67 -12.33 5.40
C PRO A 23 15.71 -12.28 3.88
N ALA A 24 14.67 -12.84 3.23
CA ALA A 24 14.60 -12.92 1.78
C ALA A 24 14.79 -11.53 1.18
N GLU A 25 15.69 -11.37 0.22
CA GLU A 25 15.84 -10.11 -0.49
C GLU A 25 14.76 -9.98 -1.56
N LEU A 26 14.43 -8.73 -1.92
CA LEU A 26 13.58 -8.50 -3.08
C LEU A 26 14.42 -8.77 -4.34
N PRO A 27 13.93 -9.56 -5.30
CA PRO A 27 14.71 -9.96 -6.48
C PRO A 27 14.95 -8.81 -7.46
N ALA A 28 14.19 -7.72 -7.35
CA ALA A 28 14.34 -6.52 -8.16
C ALA A 28 13.89 -5.27 -7.37
N PRO A 29 14.19 -4.05 -7.85
CA PRO A 29 13.69 -2.81 -7.27
C PRO A 29 12.15 -2.81 -7.14
N ALA A 30 11.65 -2.16 -6.09
CA ALA A 30 10.21 -2.17 -5.77
C ALA A 30 9.37 -1.58 -6.90
N GLU A 31 9.90 -0.58 -7.60
CA GLU A 31 9.29 0.07 -8.77
C GLU A 31 9.09 -0.91 -9.92
N GLN A 32 10.13 -1.69 -10.23
CA GLN A 32 10.10 -2.66 -11.33
C GLN A 32 9.14 -3.81 -11.02
N LEU A 33 9.19 -4.32 -9.79
CA LEU A 33 8.26 -5.36 -9.33
C LEU A 33 6.82 -4.86 -9.35
N ALA A 34 6.59 -3.61 -8.93
CA ALA A 34 5.26 -3.03 -8.91
C ALA A 34 4.72 -2.77 -10.32
N ALA A 35 5.56 -2.32 -11.27
CA ALA A 35 5.16 -2.14 -12.66
C ALA A 35 4.68 -3.48 -13.28
N ARG A 36 5.49 -4.53 -13.15
CA ARG A 36 5.14 -5.88 -13.63
C ARG A 36 3.89 -6.44 -12.94
N ALA A 37 3.75 -6.21 -11.64
CA ALA A 37 2.57 -6.62 -10.88
C ALA A 37 1.29 -5.89 -11.34
N ALA A 38 1.36 -4.58 -11.57
CA ALA A 38 0.24 -3.79 -12.06
C ALA A 38 -0.21 -4.27 -13.45
N GLU A 39 0.75 -4.54 -14.35
CA GLU A 39 0.49 -5.12 -15.67
C GLU A 39 -0.20 -6.48 -15.57
N LEU A 40 0.34 -7.39 -14.74
CA LEU A 40 -0.22 -8.74 -14.55
C LEU A 40 -1.65 -8.71 -14.00
N LEU A 41 -1.95 -7.76 -13.11
CA LEU A 41 -3.28 -7.57 -12.53
C LEU A 41 -4.24 -6.81 -13.46
N GLY A 42 -3.77 -6.34 -14.61
CA GLY A 42 -4.55 -5.52 -15.53
C GLY A 42 -4.92 -4.14 -14.97
N TRP A 43 -4.18 -3.65 -13.97
CA TRP A 43 -4.42 -2.33 -13.39
C TRP A 43 -3.94 -1.25 -14.35
N ARG A 44 -4.89 -0.46 -14.84
CA ARG A 44 -4.62 0.67 -15.74
C ARG A 44 -4.19 1.89 -14.94
N GLY A 45 -3.35 2.73 -15.54
CA GLY A 45 -2.87 3.98 -14.95
C GLY A 45 -1.35 4.05 -14.80
N LEU A 46 -0.91 5.05 -14.04
CA LEU A 46 0.48 5.34 -13.74
C LEU A 46 0.89 4.66 -12.43
N VAL A 47 1.98 3.91 -12.47
CA VAL A 47 2.63 3.37 -11.27
C VAL A 47 3.55 4.45 -10.70
N LEU A 48 3.24 4.96 -9.51
CA LEU A 48 4.05 6.00 -8.87
C LEU A 48 5.27 5.40 -8.15
N PRO A 49 6.33 6.17 -7.90
CA PRO A 49 7.45 5.74 -7.07
C PRO A 49 7.02 5.34 -5.64
N PRO A 50 7.81 4.52 -4.92
CA PRO A 50 7.46 4.02 -3.61
C PRO A 50 7.39 5.16 -2.60
N MET A 51 6.21 5.34 -2.02
CA MET A 51 5.91 6.47 -1.14
C MET A 51 5.22 6.01 0.15
N SER A 52 5.13 6.92 1.11
CA SER A 52 4.44 6.67 2.37
C SER A 52 3.04 7.24 2.31
N LEU A 53 2.02 6.37 2.34
CA LEU A 53 0.61 6.74 2.44
C LEU A 53 0.04 6.16 3.72
N LEU A 54 -0.68 6.98 4.50
CA LEU A 54 -1.27 6.55 5.79
C LEU A 54 -0.25 5.85 6.72
N GLY A 55 1.02 6.27 6.67
CA GLY A 55 2.11 5.67 7.45
C GLY A 55 2.62 4.32 6.94
N ARG A 56 2.20 3.88 5.75
CA ARG A 56 2.60 2.61 5.12
C ARG A 56 3.41 2.88 3.86
N ARG A 57 4.49 2.11 3.65
CA ARG A 57 5.31 2.16 2.44
C ARG A 57 4.64 1.32 1.36
N VAL A 58 4.26 1.97 0.28
CA VAL A 58 3.49 1.36 -0.80
C VAL A 58 3.86 1.96 -2.15
N VAL A 59 3.48 1.25 -3.21
CA VAL A 59 3.55 1.68 -4.61
C VAL A 59 2.12 1.81 -5.12
N PRO A 60 1.57 3.02 -5.21
CA PRO A 60 0.20 3.23 -5.70
C PRO A 60 0.14 3.24 -7.23
N VAL A 61 -0.97 2.73 -7.76
CA VAL A 61 -1.33 2.79 -9.17
C VAL A 61 -2.54 3.71 -9.31
N VAL A 62 -2.38 4.76 -10.11
CA VAL A 62 -3.37 5.85 -10.18
C VAL A 62 -3.71 6.22 -11.60
N GLU A 63 -4.94 6.63 -11.83
CA GLU A 63 -5.38 7.23 -13.08
C GLU A 63 -5.67 8.70 -12.88
N LEU A 64 -5.17 9.54 -13.77
CA LEU A 64 -5.62 10.92 -13.87
C LEU A 64 -7.01 10.93 -14.50
N VAL A 65 -7.96 11.65 -13.88
CA VAL A 65 -9.32 11.82 -14.39
C VAL A 65 -9.34 13.12 -15.22
N PRO A 66 -9.32 13.07 -16.56
CA PRO A 66 -9.02 14.24 -17.39
C PRO A 66 -10.01 15.39 -17.20
N ASP A 67 -11.30 15.10 -17.10
CA ASP A 67 -12.34 16.13 -16.91
C ASP A 67 -12.16 16.90 -15.60
N ARG A 68 -11.83 16.18 -14.51
CA ARG A 68 -11.61 16.78 -13.18
C ARG A 68 -10.30 17.55 -13.12
N HIS A 69 -9.28 17.05 -13.81
CA HIS A 69 -8.01 17.77 -13.98
C HIS A 69 -8.23 19.07 -14.76
N ALA A 70 -8.97 19.04 -15.87
CA ALA A 70 -9.30 20.21 -16.67
C ALA A 70 -10.13 21.24 -15.89
N GLU A 71 -11.14 20.80 -15.13
CA GLU A 71 -11.94 21.66 -14.25
C GLU A 71 -11.04 22.43 -13.26
N ARG A 72 -10.07 21.73 -12.65
CA ARG A 72 -9.09 22.35 -11.75
C ARG A 72 -8.18 23.34 -12.45
N LEU A 73 -7.71 23.04 -13.67
CA LEU A 73 -6.90 23.98 -14.45
C LEU A 73 -7.68 25.25 -14.78
N CYS A 74 -8.94 25.13 -15.18
CA CYS A 74 -9.82 26.27 -15.46
C CYS A 74 -10.02 27.18 -14.24
N TRP A 75 -10.04 26.61 -13.04
CA TRP A 75 -10.15 27.37 -11.78
C TRP A 75 -8.81 27.77 -11.17
N GLY A 76 -7.68 27.39 -11.79
CA GLY A 76 -6.35 27.66 -11.28
C GLY A 76 -6.04 26.96 -9.95
N VAL A 77 -6.68 25.80 -9.67
CA VAL A 77 -6.52 25.09 -8.40
C VAL A 77 -5.62 23.86 -8.55
N GLY A 78 -4.43 23.91 -7.95
CA GLY A 78 -3.51 22.79 -7.89
C GLY A 78 -3.90 21.69 -6.88
N PRO A 79 -3.01 20.68 -6.71
CA PRO A 79 -3.09 19.75 -5.59
C PRO A 79 -2.98 20.46 -4.23
N VAL A 80 -3.75 20.02 -3.23
CA VAL A 80 -3.68 20.55 -1.85
C VAL A 80 -3.20 19.46 -0.89
N THR A 81 -1.91 19.46 -0.56
CA THR A 81 -1.28 18.41 0.25
C THR A 81 -1.28 18.68 1.76
N ASP A 82 -1.69 19.88 2.18
CA ASP A 82 -1.89 20.19 3.60
C ASP A 82 -3.11 19.44 4.15
N ARG A 83 -2.84 18.55 5.11
CA ARG A 83 -3.86 17.68 5.69
C ARG A 83 -4.91 18.45 6.49
N THR A 84 -4.53 19.58 7.10
CA THR A 84 -5.45 20.41 7.89
C THR A 84 -6.44 21.13 6.99
N THR A 85 -5.98 21.65 5.86
CA THR A 85 -6.85 22.26 4.85
C THR A 85 -7.84 21.24 4.30
N VAL A 86 -7.36 20.06 3.87
CA VAL A 86 -8.24 19.03 3.31
C VAL A 86 -9.23 18.47 4.35
N SER A 87 -8.90 18.46 5.64
CA SER A 87 -9.84 18.01 6.67
C SER A 87 -11.02 18.95 6.86
N THR A 88 -10.94 20.22 6.42
CA THR A 88 -12.10 21.13 6.42
C THR A 88 -13.08 20.85 5.28
N TRP A 89 -12.66 20.13 4.24
CA TRP A 89 -13.47 19.90 3.03
C TRP A 89 -14.67 18.98 3.25
N VAL A 90 -14.66 18.23 4.35
CA VAL A 90 -15.77 17.35 4.73
C VAL A 90 -16.85 18.09 5.53
N TRP A 91 -16.61 19.37 5.85
CA TRP A 91 -17.60 20.18 6.56
C TRP A 91 -18.80 20.47 5.65
N PRO A 92 -20.04 20.47 6.17
CA PRO A 92 -21.25 20.74 5.38
C PRO A 92 -21.19 22.06 4.60
N GLU A 93 -20.52 23.08 5.13
CA GLU A 93 -20.36 24.40 4.53
C GLU A 93 -19.48 24.38 3.27
N MET A 94 -18.68 23.34 3.09
CA MET A 94 -17.76 23.15 1.97
C MET A 94 -18.37 22.32 0.84
N VAL A 95 -19.58 21.78 1.01
CA VAL A 95 -20.27 21.00 -0.02
C VAL A 95 -20.44 21.84 -1.30
N GLY A 96 -20.00 21.28 -2.43
CA GLY A 96 -20.05 21.95 -3.73
C GLY A 96 -19.02 23.07 -3.93
N ARG A 97 -18.18 23.36 -2.93
CA ARG A 97 -17.13 24.41 -3.00
C ARG A 97 -15.71 23.83 -3.08
N VAL A 98 -15.58 22.54 -2.87
CA VAL A 98 -14.29 21.84 -2.88
C VAL A 98 -13.95 21.41 -4.30
N PRO A 99 -12.68 21.51 -4.73
CA PRO A 99 -12.24 20.95 -6.00
C PRO A 99 -12.57 19.45 -6.05
N PRO A 100 -12.94 18.90 -7.20
CA PRO A 100 -13.16 17.46 -7.31
C PRO A 100 -11.83 16.69 -7.31
N PRO A 101 -11.78 15.43 -6.84
CA PRO A 101 -10.57 14.61 -6.93
C PRO A 101 -10.15 14.45 -8.41
N ALA A 102 -8.93 14.85 -8.74
CA ALA A 102 -8.40 14.76 -10.10
C ALA A 102 -7.75 13.41 -10.43
N VAL A 103 -7.62 12.52 -9.45
CA VAL A 103 -7.07 11.17 -9.62
C VAL A 103 -7.98 10.12 -9.02
N ARG A 104 -7.94 8.93 -9.60
CA ARG A 104 -8.54 7.69 -9.09
C ARG A 104 -7.43 6.76 -8.64
N LEU A 105 -7.49 6.28 -7.40
CA LEU A 105 -6.59 5.25 -6.90
C LEU A 105 -7.11 3.88 -7.38
N VAL A 106 -6.45 3.30 -8.38
CA VAL A 106 -6.83 2.00 -8.95
C VAL A 106 -6.43 0.87 -8.03
N GLY A 107 -5.20 0.95 -7.50
CA GLY A 107 -4.75 -0.01 -6.52
C GLY A 107 -3.46 0.36 -5.83
N VAL A 108 -3.09 -0.46 -4.86
CA VAL A 108 -1.90 -0.31 -4.05
C VAL A 108 -1.12 -1.62 -4.02
N LEU A 109 0.17 -1.53 -4.35
CA LEU A 109 1.12 -2.63 -4.28
C LEU A 109 2.04 -2.43 -3.07
N ALA A 110 2.29 -3.50 -2.32
CA ALA A 110 3.26 -3.50 -1.24
C ALA A 110 4.33 -4.58 -1.47
N PRO A 111 5.38 -4.29 -2.26
CA PRO A 111 6.56 -5.15 -2.35
C PRO A 111 7.26 -5.24 -0.99
N ALA A 112 7.46 -6.45 -0.47
CA ALA A 112 8.16 -6.63 0.79
C ALA A 112 8.86 -7.99 0.90
N ARG A 113 9.92 -8.00 1.71
CA ARG A 113 10.73 -9.19 2.03
C ARG A 113 10.02 -10.23 2.89
N HIS A 114 8.88 -9.87 3.48
CA HIS A 114 8.11 -10.74 4.36
C HIS A 114 6.61 -10.42 4.24
N TRP A 115 5.79 -11.47 4.13
CA TRP A 115 4.33 -11.38 4.06
C TRP A 115 3.68 -10.54 5.18
N ARG A 116 4.15 -10.60 6.44
CA ARG A 116 3.56 -9.83 7.56
C ARG A 116 3.69 -8.33 7.32
N SER A 117 4.88 -7.88 6.92
CA SER A 117 5.15 -6.46 6.63
C SER A 117 4.39 -6.01 5.38
N ALA A 118 4.28 -6.89 4.39
CA ALA A 118 3.53 -6.63 3.16
C ALA A 118 2.03 -6.42 3.46
N LEU A 119 1.41 -7.35 4.19
CA LEU A 119 0.00 -7.23 4.58
C LEU A 119 -0.23 -6.04 5.50
N THR A 120 0.67 -5.76 6.45
CA THR A 120 0.58 -4.57 7.30
C THR A 120 0.56 -3.27 6.48
N SER A 121 1.21 -3.28 5.32
CA SER A 121 1.25 -2.14 4.41
C SER A 121 0.02 -2.08 3.49
N ALA A 122 -0.44 -3.22 2.96
CA ALA A 122 -1.53 -3.28 1.98
C ALA A 122 -2.94 -3.26 2.58
N VAL A 123 -3.17 -3.93 3.72
CA VAL A 123 -4.52 -4.12 4.32
C VAL A 123 -5.28 -2.80 4.55
N PRO A 124 -4.68 -1.70 5.02
CA PRO A 124 -5.40 -0.44 5.19
C PRO A 124 -6.06 0.10 3.91
N PHE A 125 -5.53 -0.28 2.74
CA PHE A 125 -6.02 0.16 1.44
C PHE A 125 -7.08 -0.77 0.85
N ALA A 126 -7.20 -2.01 1.35
CA ALA A 126 -8.10 -3.01 0.79
C ALA A 126 -9.59 -2.63 0.85
N ARG A 127 -9.95 -1.66 1.72
CA ARG A 127 -11.30 -1.06 1.78
C ARG A 127 -11.48 0.13 0.83
N ILE A 128 -10.40 0.74 0.36
CA ILE A 128 -10.41 1.95 -0.46
C ILE A 128 -10.27 1.60 -1.95
N CYS A 129 -9.36 0.70 -2.29
CA CYS A 129 -8.99 0.32 -3.66
C CYS A 129 -8.43 -1.10 -3.69
N SER A 130 -8.14 -1.61 -4.89
CA SER A 130 -7.51 -2.92 -5.04
C SER A 130 -6.16 -2.94 -4.33
N ALA A 131 -5.87 -3.98 -3.56
CA ALA A 131 -4.66 -4.05 -2.76
C ALA A 131 -3.98 -5.39 -2.98
N ALA A 132 -2.67 -5.36 -3.22
CA ALA A 132 -1.90 -6.57 -3.40
C ALA A 132 -0.48 -6.43 -2.82
N VAL A 133 0.12 -7.57 -2.49
CA VAL A 133 1.49 -7.67 -2.01
C VAL A 133 2.34 -8.38 -3.05
N VAL A 134 3.61 -7.99 -3.16
CA VAL A 134 4.60 -8.69 -4.00
C VAL A 134 5.67 -9.26 -3.09
N LEU A 135 5.81 -10.59 -3.10
CA LEU A 135 6.67 -11.34 -2.19
C LEU A 135 7.69 -12.15 -2.99
N PRO A 136 8.94 -12.30 -2.51
CA PRO A 136 9.87 -13.27 -3.10
C PRO A 136 9.27 -14.68 -3.08
N ALA A 137 9.47 -15.47 -4.14
CA ALA A 137 8.92 -16.83 -4.25
C ALA A 137 9.29 -17.73 -3.06
N LEU A 138 10.50 -17.58 -2.51
CA LEU A 138 10.93 -18.31 -1.30
C LEU A 138 10.03 -18.04 -0.08
N VAL A 139 9.46 -16.83 0.02
CA VAL A 139 8.58 -16.45 1.14
C VAL A 139 7.23 -17.14 1.01
N THR A 140 6.71 -17.31 -0.20
CA THR A 140 5.39 -17.94 -0.42
C THR A 140 5.44 -19.46 -0.36
N THR A 141 6.61 -20.08 -0.49
CA THR A 141 6.80 -21.52 -0.27
C THR A 141 6.99 -21.89 1.20
N GLY A 142 7.19 -20.92 2.10
CA GLY A 142 7.45 -21.18 3.51
C GLY A 142 6.20 -21.57 4.30
N ASP A 143 6.34 -22.52 5.23
CA ASP A 143 5.24 -23.05 6.07
C ASP A 143 4.42 -21.96 6.78
N ASP A 144 5.09 -20.91 7.26
CA ASP A 144 4.44 -19.80 7.95
C ASP A 144 3.54 -18.98 7.01
N TYR A 145 3.92 -18.80 5.74
CA TYR A 145 3.05 -18.16 4.76
C TYR A 145 1.86 -19.07 4.43
N VAL A 146 2.10 -20.35 4.14
CA VAL A 146 1.04 -21.30 3.76
C VAL A 146 0.01 -21.43 4.88
N THR A 147 0.47 -21.52 6.14
CA THR A 147 -0.40 -21.72 7.31
C THR A 147 -1.09 -20.42 7.74
N ASN A 148 -0.38 -19.29 7.75
CA ASN A 148 -0.89 -18.03 8.32
C ASN A 148 -1.07 -16.92 7.28
N GLY A 149 -0.09 -16.74 6.40
CA GLY A 149 -0.06 -15.65 5.44
C GLY A 149 -1.20 -15.71 4.42
N MET A 150 -1.40 -16.87 3.78
CA MET A 150 -2.42 -17.05 2.75
C MET A 150 -3.84 -16.86 3.29
N LEU A 151 -4.12 -17.42 4.48
CA LEU A 151 -5.42 -17.24 5.14
C LEU A 151 -5.71 -15.77 5.44
N ARG A 152 -4.73 -15.02 5.95
CA ARG A 152 -4.89 -13.58 6.24
C ARG A 152 -5.05 -12.76 4.98
N ALA A 153 -4.30 -13.06 3.93
CA ALA A 153 -4.44 -12.38 2.64
C ALA A 153 -5.86 -12.55 2.08
N ARG A 154 -6.41 -13.78 2.12
CA ARG A 154 -7.81 -14.05 1.76
C ARG A 154 -8.81 -13.30 2.65
N LEU A 155 -8.63 -13.35 3.96
CA LEU A 155 -9.52 -12.69 4.91
C LEU A 155 -9.63 -11.18 4.66
N TYR A 156 -8.53 -10.54 4.28
CA TYR A 156 -8.51 -9.11 3.99
C TYR A 156 -8.77 -8.75 2.53
N GLY A 157 -9.00 -9.73 1.64
CA GLY A 157 -9.18 -9.47 0.21
C GLY A 157 -7.93 -8.89 -0.47
N VAL A 158 -6.73 -9.20 0.04
CA VAL A 158 -5.46 -8.70 -0.50
C VAL A 158 -4.87 -9.74 -1.44
N GLY A 159 -4.58 -9.33 -2.68
CA GLY A 159 -3.92 -10.17 -3.67
C GLY A 159 -2.47 -10.49 -3.27
N VAL A 160 -1.98 -11.67 -3.63
CA VAL A 160 -0.59 -12.07 -3.41
C VAL A 160 0.05 -12.40 -4.74
N LEU A 161 1.15 -11.73 -5.02
CA LEU A 161 2.00 -11.99 -6.16
C LEU A 161 3.35 -12.50 -5.67
N THR A 162 3.92 -13.41 -6.45
CA THR A 162 5.25 -13.95 -6.25
C THR A 162 6.22 -13.27 -7.20
N ALA A 163 7.44 -13.02 -6.75
CA ALA A 163 8.54 -12.57 -7.57
C ALA A 163 9.65 -13.63 -7.54
N ASP A 164 9.97 -14.19 -8.69
CA ASP A 164 11.06 -15.14 -8.83
C ASP A 164 12.44 -14.45 -8.78
N PRO A 165 13.55 -15.19 -8.71
CA PRO A 165 14.89 -14.60 -8.70
C PRO A 165 15.24 -13.75 -9.93
N ASP A 166 14.61 -13.98 -11.08
CA ASP A 166 14.77 -13.20 -12.31
C ASP A 166 13.87 -11.94 -12.31
N GLY A 167 13.10 -11.75 -11.24
CA GLY A 167 12.16 -10.66 -11.02
C GLY A 167 10.86 -10.81 -11.81
N ALA A 168 10.61 -11.95 -12.46
CA ALA A 168 9.31 -12.21 -13.08
C ALA A 168 8.25 -12.37 -11.99
N VAL A 169 7.07 -11.82 -12.26
CA VAL A 169 5.98 -11.76 -11.29
C VAL A 169 4.89 -12.75 -11.67
N GLY A 170 4.46 -13.57 -10.71
CA GLY A 170 3.35 -14.51 -10.85
C GLY A 170 2.20 -14.17 -9.89
N LEU A 171 0.97 -14.56 -10.25
CA LEU A 171 -0.19 -14.43 -9.38
C LEU A 171 -0.39 -15.70 -8.57
N GLU A 172 -0.29 -15.60 -7.24
CA GLU A 172 -0.51 -16.71 -6.31
C GLU A 172 -1.95 -16.71 -5.77
N LEU A 173 -2.44 -15.51 -5.41
CA LEU A 173 -3.78 -15.33 -4.87
C LEU A 173 -4.41 -14.08 -5.46
N PRO A 174 -5.59 -14.16 -6.11
CA PRO A 174 -6.33 -12.97 -6.52
C PRO A 174 -6.81 -12.18 -5.30
N GLY A 175 -6.76 -10.85 -5.39
CA GLY A 175 -7.35 -9.94 -4.40
C GLY A 175 -8.79 -9.57 -4.75
N SER A 176 -9.45 -8.85 -3.84
CA SER A 176 -10.77 -8.26 -4.10
C SER A 176 -10.65 -7.12 -5.10
N THR A 177 -11.54 -7.13 -6.10
CA THR A 177 -11.67 -6.08 -7.10
C THR A 177 -12.57 -4.95 -6.58
N ASP A 178 -12.64 -3.84 -7.30
CA ASP A 178 -13.58 -2.76 -6.97
C ASP A 178 -15.06 -3.22 -7.07
N GLU A 179 -15.37 -4.19 -7.94
CA GLU A 179 -16.73 -4.73 -8.09
C GLU A 179 -17.17 -5.55 -6.88
N ASP A 180 -16.22 -6.19 -6.18
CA ASP A 180 -16.47 -6.97 -4.97
C ASP A 180 -16.70 -6.10 -3.73
N ARG A 181 -16.46 -4.78 -3.82
CA ARG A 181 -16.51 -3.86 -2.67
C ARG A 181 -17.88 -3.23 -2.52
N VAL A 182 -18.44 -3.35 -1.32
CA VAL A 182 -19.53 -2.46 -0.90
C VAL A 182 -18.95 -1.08 -0.65
N ILE A 183 -19.46 -0.06 -1.36
CA ILE A 183 -19.05 1.33 -1.17
C ILE A 183 -19.40 1.74 0.26
N ASP A 184 -18.37 1.93 1.07
CA ASP A 184 -18.51 2.48 2.41
C ASP A 184 -18.63 4.01 2.31
N VAL A 185 -19.84 4.52 2.58
CA VAL A 185 -20.16 5.96 2.50
C VAL A 185 -19.27 6.80 3.42
N ASP A 186 -18.90 6.25 4.58
CA ASP A 186 -18.02 6.95 5.54
C ASP A 186 -16.60 7.09 4.97
N LEU A 187 -16.15 6.09 4.20
CA LEU A 187 -14.84 6.13 3.57
C LEU A 187 -14.81 7.06 2.35
N ALA A 188 -15.90 7.12 1.59
CA ALA A 188 -16.05 8.04 0.46
C ALA A 188 -15.99 9.52 0.89
N THR A 189 -16.46 9.83 2.10
CA THR A 189 -16.40 11.17 2.69
C THR A 189 -15.19 11.39 3.61
N SER A 190 -14.30 10.40 3.72
CA SER A 190 -13.17 10.46 4.66
C SER A 190 -12.17 11.56 4.28
N PRO A 191 -11.82 12.46 5.21
CA PRO A 191 -10.82 13.49 4.95
C PRO A 191 -9.42 12.89 4.70
N ALA A 192 -9.13 11.72 5.28
CA ALA A 192 -7.87 11.03 5.05
C ALA A 192 -7.76 10.46 3.62
N VAL A 193 -8.85 9.90 3.09
CA VAL A 193 -8.91 9.42 1.70
C VAL A 193 -8.86 10.60 0.74
N ARG A 194 -9.60 11.67 1.03
CA ARG A 194 -9.56 12.90 0.24
C ARG A 194 -8.14 13.48 0.18
N TRP A 195 -7.45 13.58 1.31
CA TRP A 195 -6.06 14.05 1.39
C TRP A 195 -5.10 13.14 0.61
N MET A 196 -5.28 11.82 0.72
CA MET A 196 -4.49 10.86 -0.04
C MET A 196 -4.63 11.10 -1.56
N HIS A 197 -5.83 11.37 -2.06
CA HIS A 197 -6.01 11.70 -3.48
C HIS A 197 -5.28 12.98 -3.89
N GLU A 198 -5.21 14.01 -3.02
CA GLU A 198 -4.43 15.22 -3.31
C GLU A 198 -2.93 14.96 -3.36
N VAL A 199 -2.41 14.16 -2.42
CA VAL A 199 -1.00 13.75 -2.41
C VAL A 199 -0.65 12.94 -3.66
N LEU A 200 -1.53 12.04 -4.08
CA LEU A 200 -1.35 11.25 -5.31
C LEU A 200 -1.40 12.14 -6.55
N TYR A 201 -2.31 13.11 -6.59
CA TYR A 201 -2.42 14.06 -7.69
C TYR A 201 -1.17 14.92 -7.84
N ASP A 202 -0.63 15.43 -6.74
CA ASP A 202 0.65 16.14 -6.71
C ASP A 202 1.79 15.32 -7.34
N ARG A 203 1.87 14.03 -6.99
CA ARG A 203 2.88 13.13 -7.56
C ARG A 203 2.68 12.85 -9.04
N VAL A 204 1.44 12.69 -9.49
CA VAL A 204 1.15 12.54 -10.92
C VAL A 204 1.64 13.77 -11.68
N LEU A 205 1.31 14.98 -11.23
CA LEU A 205 1.73 16.21 -11.89
C LEU A 205 3.26 16.35 -11.92
N ALA A 206 3.93 16.09 -10.81
CA ALA A 206 5.38 16.14 -10.72
C ALA A 206 6.07 15.17 -11.70
N MET A 207 5.53 13.95 -11.86
CA MET A 207 6.05 12.97 -12.83
C MET A 207 5.82 13.41 -14.27
N THR A 208 4.62 13.93 -14.58
CA THR A 208 4.31 14.38 -15.94
C THR A 208 5.16 15.59 -16.36
N ALA A 209 5.47 16.49 -15.43
CA ALA A 209 6.37 17.61 -15.68
C ALA A 209 7.79 17.12 -15.95
N ALA A 210 8.31 16.19 -15.13
CA ALA A 210 9.64 15.62 -15.30
C ALA A 210 9.81 14.79 -16.60
N SER A 211 8.71 14.31 -17.20
CA SER A 211 8.73 13.62 -18.50
C SER A 211 8.62 14.55 -19.71
N ALA A 212 8.28 15.83 -19.50
CA ALA A 212 8.17 16.83 -20.57
C ALA A 212 9.47 17.60 -20.81
N ASP A 213 10.43 17.49 -19.88
CA ASP A 213 11.80 18.00 -19.97
C ASP A 213 12.76 16.94 -20.55
#